data_AF-A0AAV1UNC5-F1
#
_entry.id   AF-A0AAV1UNC5-F1
#
_cell.length_a   1.000
_cell.length_b   1.000
_cell.length_c   1.000
_cell.angle_alpha   90.00
_cell.angle_beta   90.00
_cell.angle_gamma   90.00
#
_symmetry.space_group_name_H-M   'P 1'
#
loop_
_entity.id
_entity.type
_entity.pdbx_description
1 polymer ?
#
loop_
_entity_poly.entity_id
_entity_poly.type
_entity_poly.pdbx_seq_one_letter_code
_entity_poly.pdbx_strand_id
1 'polypeptide(L)'
;MSMEFVFGLPKDLEGNTGIVVFVGQYSKMAHLAAVPDSIDAEDTAKMFIDRVFRQHGLPVAIVSDRDPRFTGKFWKSIFKVLGTRWDMSTTDHPQTVGQTERVNRVINDILRKICADTPMRWSSMPCC
;
A
#
# COMPACT_ATOMS: atom_id res chain seq x y z
N MET A 1 -3.58 10.49 0.72
CA MET A 1 -3.47 9.05 1.05
C MET A 1 -2.07 8.59 0.67
N SER A 2 -1.50 7.60 1.36
CA SER A 2 -0.26 6.94 0.91
C SER A 2 -0.50 5.53 0.39
N MET A 3 0.39 5.07 -0.47
CA MET A 3 0.43 3.71 -1.01
C MET A 3 1.88 3.20 -0.99
N GLU A 4 2.11 2.05 -0.37
CA GLU A 4 3.46 1.48 -0.25
C GLU A 4 3.37 -0.04 -0.35
N PHE A 5 4.36 -0.64 -1.02
CA PHE A 5 4.54 -2.08 -0.97
C PHE A 5 5.59 -2.49 0.06
N VAL A 6 5.38 -3.63 0.69
CA VAL A 6 6.31 -4.26 1.62
C VAL A 6 6.55 -5.68 1.16
N PHE A 7 7.76 -5.98 0.68
CA PHE A 7 8.17 -7.31 0.24
C PHE A 7 9.25 -7.91 1.13
N GLY A 8 9.56 -9.19 0.88
CA GLY A 8 10.55 -9.94 1.65
C GLY A 8 9.94 -10.59 2.90
N LEU A 9 8.62 -10.73 2.95
CA LEU A 9 7.95 -11.54 3.96
C LEU A 9 8.10 -13.02 3.61
N PRO A 10 8.06 -13.93 4.61
CA PRO A 10 8.03 -15.36 4.36
C PRO A 10 6.87 -15.72 3.43
N LYS A 11 7.11 -16.65 2.50
CA LYS A 11 6.05 -17.13 1.61
C LYS A 11 4.98 -17.85 2.43
N ASP A 12 3.75 -17.37 2.36
CA ASP A 12 2.61 -18.00 3.02
C ASP A 12 2.08 -19.22 2.23
N LEU A 13 0.99 -19.84 2.72
CA LEU A 13 0.31 -20.94 2.04
C LEU A 13 -0.38 -20.55 0.73
N GLU A 14 -0.74 -19.27 0.56
CA GLU A 14 -1.41 -18.74 -0.62
C GLU A 14 -0.42 -18.26 -1.70
N GLY A 15 0.88 -18.26 -1.39
CA GLY A 15 1.97 -17.83 -2.26
C GLY A 15 2.34 -16.35 -2.16
N ASN A 16 1.76 -15.59 -1.23
CA ASN A 16 2.07 -14.19 -0.99
C ASN A 16 3.44 -14.04 -0.32
N THR A 17 4.19 -13.02 -0.73
CA THR A 17 5.53 -12.68 -0.22
C THR A 17 5.65 -11.21 0.18
N GLY A 18 4.54 -10.48 0.12
CA GLY A 18 4.47 -9.09 0.53
C GLY A 18 3.05 -8.63 0.78
N ILE A 19 2.91 -7.35 1.10
CA ILE A 19 1.64 -6.67 1.25
C ILE A 19 1.66 -5.32 0.53
N VAL A 20 0.49 -4.82 0.16
CA VAL A 20 0.27 -3.42 -0.18
C VAL A 20 -0.46 -2.72 0.98
N VAL A 21 0.01 -1.53 1.33
CA VAL A 21 -0.53 -0.70 2.39
C VAL A 21 -1.12 0.56 1.80
N PHE A 22 -2.41 0.82 2.05
CA PHE A 22 -3.06 2.10 1.73
C PHE A 22 -3.44 2.81 3.03
N VAL A 23 -2.94 4.03 3.27
CA VAL A 23 -3.26 4.75 4.51
C VAL A 23 -3.89 6.11 4.24
N GLY A 24 -5.08 6.30 4.80
CA GLY A 24 -5.80 7.57 4.80
C GLY A 24 -5.11 8.61 5.70
N GLN A 25 -4.84 9.80 5.16
CA GLN A 25 -4.18 10.87 5.93
C GLN A 25 -5.07 11.44 7.05
N TYR A 26 -6.39 11.47 6.84
CA TYR A 26 -7.36 12.04 7.78
C TYR A 26 -7.90 11.01 8.75
N SER A 27 -8.43 9.89 8.25
CA SER A 27 -9.03 8.84 9.09
C SER A 27 -7.99 7.99 9.84
N LYS A 28 -6.73 8.02 9.41
CA LYS A 28 -5.67 7.07 9.82
C LYS A 28 -6.02 5.60 9.57
N MET A 29 -7.07 5.33 8.80
CA MET A 29 -7.46 3.99 8.41
C MET A 29 -6.42 3.43 7.45
N ALA A 30 -5.93 2.24 7.76
CA ALA A 30 -5.05 1.47 6.90
C ALA A 30 -5.84 0.36 6.24
N HIS A 31 -5.70 0.21 4.93
CA HIS A 31 -6.17 -0.95 4.18
C HIS A 31 -4.96 -1.78 3.81
N LEU A 32 -5.01 -3.06 4.15
CA LEU A 32 -3.93 -4.01 3.93
C LEU A 32 -4.42 -5.13 3.03
N ALA A 33 -3.54 -5.58 2.15
CA ALA A 33 -3.81 -6.78 1.38
C ALA A 33 -2.51 -7.50 1.02
N ALA A 34 -2.52 -8.82 1.21
CA ALA A 34 -1.40 -9.70 0.87
C ALA A 34 -1.29 -9.84 -0.65
N VAL A 35 -0.04 -9.87 -1.12
CA VAL A 35 0.29 -9.95 -2.54
C VAL A 35 1.50 -10.86 -2.78
N PRO A 36 1.56 -11.56 -3.92
CA PRO A 36 2.81 -12.13 -4.39
C PRO A 36 3.74 -11.02 -4.90
N ASP A 37 5.05 -11.23 -4.83
CA ASP A 37 6.07 -10.34 -5.43
C ASP A 37 5.90 -10.11 -6.93
N SER A 38 5.28 -11.08 -7.62
CA SER A 38 4.95 -11.07 -9.04
C SER A 38 3.68 -10.29 -9.40
N ILE A 39 3.00 -9.66 -8.43
CA ILE A 39 1.82 -8.84 -8.71
C ILE A 39 2.14 -7.76 -9.76
N ASP A 40 1.26 -7.64 -10.76
CA ASP A 40 1.42 -6.65 -11.83
C ASP A 40 0.64 -5.36 -11.54
N ALA A 41 0.74 -4.41 -12.46
CA ALA A 41 0.07 -3.12 -12.32
C ALA A 41 -1.47 -3.22 -12.43
N GLU A 42 -1.99 -4.19 -13.18
CA GLU A 42 -3.43 -4.35 -13.37
C GLU A 42 -4.08 -4.89 -12.10
N ASP A 43 -3.50 -5.93 -11.51
CA ASP A 43 -3.99 -6.50 -10.26
C ASP A 43 -3.81 -5.53 -9.10
N THR A 44 -2.71 -4.76 -9.09
CA THR A 44 -2.54 -3.64 -8.15
C THR A 44 -3.67 -2.61 -8.30
N ALA A 45 -4.11 -2.32 -9.54
CA ALA A 45 -5.22 -1.40 -9.79
C ALA A 45 -6.56 -1.95 -9.29
N LYS A 46 -6.83 -3.24 -9.51
CA LYS A 46 -8.03 -3.91 -8.99
C LYS A 46 -8.07 -3.83 -7.47
N MET A 47 -6.94 -4.05 -6.79
CA MET A 47 -6.85 -3.93 -5.34
C MET A 47 -7.10 -2.51 -4.86
N PHE A 48 -6.53 -1.50 -5.52
CA PHE A 48 -6.81 -0.10 -5.20
C PHE A 48 -8.31 0.20 -5.30
N ILE A 49 -8.97 -0.28 -6.34
CA ILE A 49 -10.40 -0.06 -6.52
C ILE A 49 -11.20 -0.75 -5.40
N ASP A 50 -10.92 -2.02 -5.13
CA ASP A 50 -11.67 -2.81 -4.15
C ASP A 50 -11.49 -2.33 -2.69
N ARG A 51 -10.27 -1.91 -2.34
CA ARG A 51 -9.88 -1.59 -0.96
C ARG A 51 -10.01 -0.11 -0.64
N VAL A 52 -9.72 0.77 -1.59
CA VAL A 52 -9.77 2.22 -1.37
C VAL A 52 -11.00 2.82 -2.03
N PHE A 53 -11.10 2.74 -3.35
CA PHE A 53 -12.09 3.49 -4.11
C PHE A 53 -13.53 3.11 -3.70
N ARG A 54 -13.79 1.82 -3.54
CA ARG A 54 -15.12 1.31 -3.15
C ARG A 54 -15.60 1.88 -1.82
N GLN A 55 -14.69 2.12 -0.87
CA GLN A 55 -15.02 2.56 0.48
C GLN A 55 -15.00 4.08 0.64
N HIS A 56 -14.07 4.77 -0.04
CA HIS A 56 -13.76 6.19 0.21
C HIS A 56 -13.90 7.07 -1.03
N GLY A 57 -14.13 6.48 -2.21
CA GLY A 57 -14.06 7.18 -3.49
C GLY A 57 -12.62 7.53 -3.90
N LEU A 58 -12.48 8.47 -4.84
CA LEU A 58 -11.17 8.96 -5.27
C LEU A 58 -10.54 9.88 -4.22
N PRO A 59 -9.31 9.59 -3.77
CA PRO A 59 -8.57 10.53 -2.94
C PRO A 59 -8.27 11.83 -3.70
N VAL A 60 -8.23 12.95 -2.98
CA VAL A 60 -7.76 14.24 -3.52
C VAL A 60 -6.27 14.19 -3.90
N ALA A 61 -5.48 13.44 -3.12
CA ALA A 61 -4.06 13.24 -3.37
C ALA A 61 -3.61 11.85 -2.94
N ILE A 62 -2.70 11.27 -3.72
CA ILE A 62 -2.05 9.98 -3.49
C ILE A 62 -0.54 10.19 -3.50
N VAL A 63 0.13 9.63 -2.50
CA VAL A 63 1.60 9.57 -2.42
C VAL A 63 2.00 8.11 -2.49
N SER A 64 2.72 7.71 -3.54
CA SER A 64 3.28 6.35 -3.62
C SER A 64 4.78 6.35 -3.37
N ASP A 65 5.35 5.21 -3.02
CA ASP A 65 6.80 5.01 -3.17
C ASP A 65 7.20 4.99 -4.66
N ARG A 66 8.48 4.73 -4.93
CA ARG A 66 9.03 4.64 -6.29
C ARG A 66 9.02 3.22 -6.85
N ASP A 67 8.17 2.33 -6.34
CA ASP A 67 8.04 0.99 -6.87
C ASP A 67 7.63 1.04 -8.36
N PRO A 68 8.29 0.27 -9.25
CA PRO A 68 7.98 0.25 -10.67
C PRO A 68 6.49 0.08 -11.00
N ARG A 69 5.75 -0.68 -10.18
CA ARG A 69 4.30 -0.91 -10.30
C ARG A 69 3.47 0.37 -10.18
N PHE A 70 3.98 1.38 -9.48
CA PHE A 70 3.36 2.70 -9.32
C PHE A 70 3.96 3.78 -10.23
N THR A 71 5.15 3.56 -10.79
CA THR A 71 5.88 4.58 -11.57
C THR A 71 5.38 4.77 -13.01
N GLY A 72 4.44 3.94 -13.48
CA GLY A 72 3.92 4.01 -14.84
C GLY A 72 3.36 5.39 -15.22
N LYS A 73 3.72 5.90 -16.40
CA LYS A 73 3.17 7.17 -16.94
C LYS A 73 1.64 7.16 -17.03
N PHE A 74 1.06 5.96 -17.15
CA PHE A 74 -0.38 5.74 -17.12
C PHE A 74 -1.00 6.24 -15.80
N TRP A 75 -0.45 5.86 -14.65
CA TRP A 75 -0.96 6.25 -13.33
C TRP A 75 -0.98 7.77 -13.13
N LYS A 76 0.11 8.45 -13.47
CA LYS A 76 0.14 9.92 -13.40
C LYS A 76 -0.88 10.57 -14.34
N SER A 77 -1.05 10.03 -15.54
CA SER A 77 -1.98 10.59 -16.53
C SER A 77 -3.43 10.39 -16.12
N ILE A 78 -3.81 9.18 -15.69
CA ILE A 78 -5.19 8.88 -15.32
C ILE A 78 -5.63 9.68 -14.11
N PHE A 79 -4.80 9.76 -13.06
CA PHE A 79 -5.16 10.53 -11.86
C PHE A 79 -5.17 12.03 -12.13
N LYS A 80 -4.32 12.53 -13.03
CA LYS A 80 -4.40 13.93 -13.51
C LYS A 80 -5.76 14.22 -14.17
N VAL A 81 -6.26 13.33 -15.03
CA VAL A 81 -7.59 13.47 -15.67
C VAL A 81 -8.71 13.40 -14.64
N LEU A 82 -8.56 12.54 -13.62
CA LEU A 82 -9.53 12.39 -12.53
C LEU A 82 -9.46 13.51 -11.47
N GLY A 83 -8.53 14.46 -11.59
CA GLY A 83 -8.36 15.55 -10.63
C GLY A 83 -7.66 15.15 -9.33
N THR A 84 -7.09 13.94 -9.26
CA THR A 84 -6.30 13.46 -8.12
C THR A 84 -4.83 13.81 -8.31
N ARG A 85 -4.21 14.46 -7.32
CA ARG A 85 -2.77 14.70 -7.36
C ARG A 85 -2.01 13.40 -7.06
N TRP A 86 -1.09 13.02 -7.96
CA TRP A 86 -0.23 11.85 -7.78
C TRP A 86 1.22 12.27 -7.56
N ASP A 87 1.69 12.11 -6.32
CA ASP A 87 3.05 12.44 -5.91
C ASP A 87 3.84 11.16 -5.62
N MET A 88 5.14 11.17 -5.88
CA MET A 88 6.04 10.09 -5.47
C MET A 88 6.76 10.54 -4.20
N SER A 89 6.95 9.64 -3.24
CA SER A 89 7.73 9.95 -2.04
C SER A 89 9.18 10.29 -2.44
N THR A 90 9.71 11.29 -1.75
CA THR A 90 11.12 11.66 -1.72
C THR A 90 11.60 11.47 -0.30
N THR A 91 12.89 11.21 -0.12
CA THR A 91 13.51 11.03 1.20
C THR A 91 13.35 12.26 2.12
N ASP A 92 12.91 13.40 1.57
CA ASP A 92 12.96 14.73 2.21
C ASP A 92 11.59 15.46 2.29
N HIS A 93 10.45 14.77 2.38
CA HIS A 93 9.12 15.41 2.52
C HIS A 93 8.38 15.14 3.85
N PRO A 94 8.92 15.60 5.00
CA PRO A 94 8.44 15.23 6.33
C PRO A 94 7.06 15.78 6.74
N GLN A 95 6.57 16.87 6.15
CA GLN A 95 5.39 17.56 6.71
C GLN A 95 4.04 16.89 6.44
N THR A 96 3.83 16.28 5.27
CA THR A 96 2.56 15.61 4.92
C THR A 96 2.67 14.09 4.96
N VAL A 97 3.88 13.56 4.74
CA VAL A 97 4.15 12.13 4.67
C VAL A 97 4.47 11.56 6.06
N GLY A 98 5.03 12.36 6.98
CA GLY A 98 5.52 11.89 8.29
C GLY A 98 4.48 11.21 9.18
N GLN A 99 3.20 11.60 9.11
CA GLN A 99 2.14 10.92 9.85
C GLN A 99 1.81 9.55 9.26
N THR A 100 1.86 9.44 7.95
CA THR A 100 1.56 8.20 7.23
C THR A 100 2.74 7.24 7.28
N GLU A 101 3.97 7.76 7.24
CA GLU A 101 5.22 7.04 7.52
C GLU A 101 5.23 6.40 8.91
N ARG A 102 4.72 7.09 9.94
CA ARG A 102 4.61 6.50 11.28
C ARG A 102 3.68 5.30 11.29
N VAL A 103 2.53 5.40 10.62
CA VAL A 103 1.57 4.30 10.50
C VAL A 103 2.18 3.13 9.72
N ASN A 104 2.82 3.40 8.58
CA ASN A 104 3.50 2.37 7.78
C ASN A 104 4.62 1.68 8.57
N ARG A 105 5.39 2.41 9.37
CA ARG A 105 6.42 1.84 10.24
C ARG A 105 5.83 0.90 11.29
N VAL A 106 4.77 1.32 11.98
CA VAL A 106 4.09 0.48 12.98
C VAL A 106 3.51 -0.78 12.32
N ILE A 107 2.89 -0.65 11.15
CA ILE A 107 2.38 -1.79 10.38
C ILE A 107 3.52 -2.76 10.03
N ASN A 108 4.65 -2.24 9.54
CA ASN A 108 5.82 -3.05 9.21
C ASN A 108 6.38 -3.81 10.42
N ASP A 109 6.47 -3.15 11.57
CA ASP A 109 6.96 -3.77 12.81
C ASP A 109 6.00 -4.87 13.29
N ILE A 110 4.69 -4.65 13.22
CA ILE A 110 3.67 -5.64 13.55
C ILE A 110 3.77 -6.84 12.61
N LEU A 111 3.87 -6.61 11.30
CA LEU A 111 3.96 -7.67 10.30
C LEU A 111 5.20 -8.53 10.49
N ARG A 112 6.35 -7.92 10.79
CA ARG A 112 7.59 -8.66 11.09
C ARG A 112 7.40 -9.60 12.27
N LYS A 113 6.69 -9.14 13.32
CA LYS A 113 6.39 -9.98 14.49
C LYS A 113 5.44 -11.12 14.13
N ILE A 114 4.34 -10.84 13.43
CA ILE A 114 3.37 -11.86 13.00
C ILE A 114 4.02 -12.91 12.09
N CYS A 115 4.87 -12.48 11.17
CA CYS A 115 5.61 -13.36 10.26
C CYS A 115 6.62 -14.23 11.01
N ALA A 116 7.20 -13.75 12.11
CA ALA A 116 8.09 -14.55 12.96
C ALA A 116 7.31 -15.62 13.73
N ASP A 117 6.12 -15.27 14.24
CA ASP A 117 5.28 -16.18 15.03
C ASP A 117 4.56 -17.22 14.14
N THR A 118 4.11 -16.82 12.94
CA THR A 118 3.28 -17.64 12.03
C THR A 118 3.66 -17.48 10.54
N PRO A 119 4.85 -17.92 10.12
CA PRO A 119 5.42 -17.61 8.80
C PRO A 119 4.62 -18.12 7.60
N MET A 120 3.78 -19.15 7.76
CA MET A 120 3.00 -19.70 6.65
C MET A 120 1.54 -19.21 6.61
N ARG A 121 1.07 -18.48 7.63
CA ARG A 121 -0.35 -18.12 7.81
C ARG A 121 -0.59 -16.65 8.12
N TRP A 122 0.45 -15.82 8.03
CA TRP A 122 0.38 -14.41 8.40
C TRP A 122 -0.63 -13.61 7.56
N SER A 123 -0.88 -14.01 6.30
CA SER A 123 -1.84 -13.36 5.40
C SER A 123 -3.30 -13.68 5.72
N SER A 124 -3.55 -14.86 6.29
CA SER A 124 -4.88 -15.31 6.71
C SER A 124 -5.27 -14.71 8.06
N MET A 125 -4.34 -14.05 8.76
CA MET A 125 -4.66 -13.32 9.97
C MET A 125 -5.39 -12.03 9.59
N PRO A 126 -6.54 -11.75 10.22
CA PRO A 126 -7.25 -10.49 10.01
C PRO A 126 -6.42 -9.36 10.61
N CYS A 127 -5.54 -8.77 9.81
CA CYS A 127 -5.09 -7.42 10.05
C CYS A 127 -6.28 -6.52 9.69
N CYS A 128 -6.90 -5.95 10.74
CA CYS A 128 -8.15 -5.17 10.74
C CYS A 128 -8.47 -4.39 9.47
#